data_AF-A0A7Y9JD60-F1
#
_entry.id   AF-A0A7Y9JD60-F1
#
_cell.length_a   1.000
_cell.length_b   1.000
_cell.length_c   1.000
_cell.angle_alpha   90.00
_cell.angle_beta   90.00
_cell.angle_gamma   90.00
#
_symmetry.space_group_name_H-M   'P 1'
#
loop_
_entity.id
_entity.type
_entity.pdbx_description
1 polymer ?
#
loop_
_entity_poly.entity_id
_entity_poly.type
_entity_poly.pdbx_seq_one_letter_code
_entity_poly.pdbx_strand_id
1 'polypeptide(L)'
;MSVSRQQADWLAPLIADCRPHGARRWDIPGIHAAIARVNQRQLVEVIRAFTRGAEDRTAHTPSVVVTNPTYWREPALEQLATRAQYCRTHSTALKAGVCPSCRADQIGADGPATTARPSRGLPRDQVAAIVGELRDHAHHTPETQ
;
A
#
# COMPACT_ATOMS: atom_id res chain seq x y z
N MET A 1 15.93 -19.22 13.88
CA MET A 1 14.85 -20.08 13.35
C MET A 1 14.72 -19.82 11.87
N SER A 2 14.69 -20.87 11.04
CA SER A 2 14.38 -20.76 9.61
C SER A 2 12.89 -20.57 9.39
N VAL A 3 12.51 -20.06 8.23
CA VAL A 3 11.10 -19.92 7.81
C VAL A 3 10.46 -21.31 7.67
N SER A 4 9.31 -21.53 8.30
CA SER A 4 8.57 -22.78 8.18
C SER A 4 7.80 -22.84 6.85
N ARG A 5 7.42 -24.05 6.42
CA ARG A 5 6.60 -24.23 5.20
C ARG A 5 5.28 -23.47 5.29
N GLN A 6 4.60 -23.55 6.44
CA GLN A 6 3.35 -22.82 6.70
C GLN A 6 3.53 -21.30 6.58
N GLN A 7 4.65 -20.76 7.08
CA GLN A 7 4.95 -19.35 6.92
C GLN A 7 5.18 -18.97 5.46
N ALA A 8 5.83 -19.84 4.67
CA ALA A 8 5.97 -19.63 3.23
C ALA A 8 4.61 -19.64 2.51
N ASP A 9 3.68 -20.52 2.90
CA ASP A 9 2.30 -20.59 2.38
C ASP A 9 1.53 -19.29 2.62
N TRP A 10 1.71 -18.67 3.78
CA TRP A 10 1.10 -17.37 4.08
C TRP A 10 1.76 -16.19 3.34
N LEU A 11 3.07 -16.25 3.14
CA LEU A 11 3.83 -15.15 2.54
C LEU A 11 3.73 -15.08 1.02
N ALA A 12 3.74 -16.22 0.34
CA ALA A 12 3.78 -16.27 -1.12
C ALA A 12 2.69 -15.44 -1.83
N PRO A 13 1.40 -15.50 -1.45
CA PRO A 13 0.38 -14.65 -2.07
C PRO A 13 0.60 -13.16 -1.80
N LEU A 14 0.96 -12.78 -0.56
CA LEU A 14 1.22 -11.38 -0.21
C LEU A 14 2.38 -10.79 -1.03
N ILE A 15 3.46 -11.55 -1.19
CA ILE A 15 4.62 -11.14 -1.99
C ILE A 15 4.23 -10.98 -3.47
N ALA A 16 3.41 -11.90 -4.01
CA ALA A 16 2.94 -11.81 -5.39
C ALA A 16 2.11 -10.54 -5.61
N ASP A 17 1.27 -10.17 -4.63
CA ASP A 17 0.42 -8.98 -4.68
C ASP A 17 1.19 -7.66 -4.53
N CYS A 18 2.34 -7.66 -3.84
CA CYS A 18 3.23 -6.49 -3.75
C CYS A 18 3.81 -6.05 -5.11
N ARG A 19 3.72 -6.87 -6.17
CA ARG A 19 4.26 -6.53 -7.49
C ARG A 19 3.54 -5.30 -8.08
N PRO A 20 4.26 -4.24 -8.52
CA PRO A 20 3.64 -3.06 -9.12
C PRO A 20 2.95 -3.38 -10.44
N HIS A 21 1.92 -2.60 -10.79
CA HIS A 21 1.22 -2.75 -12.07
C HIS A 21 2.18 -2.58 -13.26
N GLY A 22 2.04 -3.46 -14.27
CA GLY A 22 2.89 -3.48 -15.46
C GLY A 22 4.20 -4.25 -15.30
N ALA A 23 4.56 -4.68 -14.09
CA ALA A 23 5.72 -5.56 -13.89
C ALA A 23 5.32 -7.04 -14.08
N ARG A 24 6.30 -7.88 -14.48
CA ARG A 24 6.07 -9.32 -14.67
C ARG A 24 5.59 -9.98 -13.38
N ARG A 25 4.43 -10.62 -13.37
CA ARG A 25 3.95 -11.32 -12.16
C ARG A 25 4.89 -12.46 -11.78
N TRP A 26 5.08 -12.62 -10.48
CA TRP A 26 5.72 -13.80 -9.92
C TRP A 26 4.67 -14.84 -9.62
N ASP A 27 5.00 -16.10 -9.87
CA ASP A 27 4.15 -17.24 -9.58
C ASP A 27 4.39 -17.74 -8.15
N ILE A 28 3.33 -18.24 -7.52
CA ILE A 28 3.37 -18.76 -6.15
C ILE A 28 4.42 -19.88 -5.99
N PRO A 29 4.49 -20.90 -6.88
CA PRO A 29 5.51 -21.96 -6.77
C PRO A 29 6.94 -21.41 -6.86
N GLY A 30 7.20 -20.44 -7.74
CA GLY A 30 8.49 -19.77 -7.84
C GLY A 30 8.90 -19.03 -6.56
N ILE A 31 7.95 -18.40 -5.88
CA ILE A 31 8.19 -17.72 -4.60
C ILE A 31 8.50 -18.75 -3.50
N HIS A 32 7.75 -19.85 -3.43
CA HIS A 32 8.04 -20.95 -2.50
C HIS A 32 9.44 -21.52 -2.69
N ALA A 33 9.81 -21.80 -3.93
CA ALA A 33 11.13 -22.33 -4.26
C ALA A 33 12.25 -21.34 -3.86
N ALA A 34 12.01 -20.04 -4.04
CA ALA A 34 12.96 -19.01 -3.62
C ALA A 34 13.07 -18.94 -2.08
N ILE A 35 11.96 -18.92 -1.33
CA ILE A 35 11.97 -18.90 0.13
C ILE A 35 12.65 -20.15 0.69
N ALA A 36 12.39 -21.33 0.13
CA ALA A 36 13.01 -22.58 0.56
C ALA A 36 14.54 -22.59 0.41
N ARG A 37 15.10 -21.79 -0.51
CA ARG A 37 16.55 -21.63 -0.70
C ARG A 37 17.18 -20.67 0.31
N VAL A 38 16.38 -19.87 1.01
CA VAL A 38 16.88 -18.94 2.01
C VAL A 38 17.11 -19.71 3.31
N ASN A 39 18.34 -20.16 3.52
CA ASN A 39 18.69 -20.86 4.75
C ASN A 39 19.13 -19.87 5.85
N GLN A 40 18.85 -20.23 7.11
CA GLN A 40 19.32 -19.54 8.32
C GLN A 40 18.89 -18.05 8.50
N ARG A 41 17.94 -17.55 7.71
CA ARG A 41 17.39 -16.20 7.87
C ARG A 41 16.18 -16.19 8.79
N GLN A 42 16.06 -15.12 9.57
CA GLN A 42 14.86 -14.88 10.37
C GLN A 42 13.68 -14.48 9.46
N LEU A 43 12.46 -14.82 9.87
CA LEU A 43 11.24 -14.51 9.13
C LEU A 43 11.16 -13.02 8.73
N VAL A 44 11.50 -12.11 9.65
CA VAL A 44 11.48 -10.66 9.40
C VAL A 44 12.43 -10.23 8.26
N GLU A 45 13.61 -10.85 8.17
CA GLU A 45 14.58 -10.55 7.10
C GLU A 45 14.06 -11.04 5.75
N VAL A 46 13.43 -12.23 5.72
CA VAL A 46 12.82 -12.79 4.50
C VAL A 46 11.68 -11.90 4.02
N ILE A 47 10.78 -11.47 4.92
CA ILE A 47 9.68 -10.56 4.59
C ILE A 47 10.24 -9.28 3.96
N ARG A 48 11.18 -8.61 4.63
CA ARG A 48 11.77 -7.35 4.14
C ARG A 48 12.43 -7.53 2.77
N ALA A 49 13.26 -8.56 2.59
CA ALA A 49 13.98 -8.79 1.34
C ALA A 49 13.02 -9.09 0.17
N PHE A 50 12.01 -9.94 0.39
CA PHE A 50 11.06 -10.30 -0.65
C PHE A 50 10.07 -9.18 -0.98
N THR A 51 9.63 -8.38 0.00
CA THR A 51 8.80 -7.19 -0.28
C THR A 51 9.55 -6.20 -1.17
N ARG A 52 10.82 -5.90 -0.85
CA ARG A 52 11.65 -5.03 -1.70
C ARG A 52 11.89 -5.60 -3.09
N GLY A 53 12.17 -6.90 -3.16
CA GLY A 53 12.31 -7.61 -4.43
C GLY A 53 11.04 -7.55 -5.28
N ALA A 54 9.86 -7.67 -4.66
CA ALA A 54 8.59 -7.58 -5.35
C ALA A 54 8.32 -6.15 -5.87
N GLU A 55 8.68 -5.13 -5.11
CA GLU A 55 8.58 -3.71 -5.53
C GLU A 55 9.49 -3.38 -6.71
N ASP A 56 10.61 -4.09 -6.87
CA ASP A 56 11.54 -3.91 -7.98
C ASP A 56 10.96 -4.41 -9.30
N ARG A 57 10.66 -3.48 -10.22
CA ARG A 57 10.12 -3.78 -11.55
C ARG A 57 11.07 -4.63 -12.40
N THR A 58 12.37 -4.52 -12.16
CA THR A 58 13.43 -5.22 -12.91
C THR A 58 13.66 -6.64 -12.41
N ALA A 59 13.20 -6.96 -11.19
CA ALA A 59 13.27 -8.31 -10.65
C ALA A 59 12.22 -9.22 -11.31
N HIS A 60 12.59 -9.81 -12.46
CA HIS A 60 11.68 -10.64 -13.26
C HIS A 60 11.36 -12.01 -12.66
N THR A 61 12.12 -12.46 -11.65
CA THR A 61 11.89 -13.74 -10.96
C THR A 61 12.16 -13.60 -9.46
N PRO A 62 11.48 -14.37 -8.60
CA PRO A 62 11.72 -14.38 -7.15
C PRO A 62 13.15 -14.79 -6.78
N SER A 63 13.80 -15.63 -7.59
CA SER A 63 15.15 -16.11 -7.33
C SER A 63 16.21 -15.01 -7.30
N VAL A 64 15.96 -13.87 -7.98
CA VAL A 64 16.84 -12.70 -7.97
C VAL A 64 17.06 -12.19 -6.55
N VAL A 65 16.03 -12.24 -5.70
CA VAL A 65 16.11 -11.82 -4.29
C VAL A 65 17.13 -12.67 -3.54
N VAL A 66 17.12 -13.98 -3.76
CA VAL A 66 18.05 -14.92 -3.11
C VAL A 66 19.50 -14.67 -3.54
N THR A 67 19.71 -14.36 -4.82
CA THR A 67 21.07 -14.20 -5.38
C THR A 67 21.67 -12.81 -5.19
N ASN A 68 20.86 -11.78 -5.02
CA ASN A 68 21.33 -10.40 -4.92
C ASN A 68 21.39 -9.93 -3.45
N PRO A 69 22.58 -9.69 -2.88
CA PRO A 69 22.73 -9.31 -1.48
C PRO A 69 22.11 -7.95 -1.14
N THR A 70 21.82 -7.11 -2.13
CA THR A 70 21.26 -5.77 -1.94
C THR A 70 19.90 -5.79 -1.26
N TYR A 71 19.05 -6.77 -1.57
CA TYR A 71 17.72 -6.88 -0.96
C TYR A 71 17.78 -7.24 0.53
N TRP A 72 18.90 -7.83 0.98
CA TRP A 72 19.13 -8.29 2.35
C TRP A 72 19.79 -7.25 3.25
N ARG A 73 20.29 -6.13 2.71
CA ARG A 73 20.92 -5.08 3.51
C ARG A 73 19.89 -4.32 4.32
N GLU A 74 20.18 -3.99 5.57
CA GLU A 74 19.33 -3.07 6.32
C GLU A 74 19.36 -1.69 5.64
N PRO A 75 18.22 -1.00 5.48
CA PRO A 75 18.27 0.34 4.91
C PRO A 75 18.98 1.23 5.93
N ALA A 76 19.91 2.06 5.48
CA ALA A 76 20.42 3.13 6.33
C ALA A 76 19.20 3.93 6.82
N LEU A 77 19.06 4.10 8.14
CA LEU A 77 17.95 4.83 8.76
C LEU A 77 17.91 6.33 8.38
N GLU A 78 18.78 6.77 7.47
CA GLU A 78 19.00 8.16 7.07
C GLU A 78 17.88 8.76 6.21
N GLN A 79 16.81 8.00 5.90
CA GLN A 79 15.64 8.53 5.21
C GLN A 79 14.34 8.19 5.95
N LEU A 80 14.23 8.62 7.20
CA LEU A 80 12.93 9.05 7.69
C LEU A 80 12.54 10.25 6.82
N ALA A 81 11.58 10.05 5.92
CA ALA A 81 11.09 11.10 5.04
C ALA A 81 10.77 12.34 5.87
N THR A 82 11.58 13.40 5.71
CA THR A 82 11.33 14.68 6.35
C THR A 82 9.92 15.11 5.98
N ARG A 83 9.07 15.33 6.98
CA ARG A 83 7.69 15.78 6.77
C ARG A 83 7.72 16.95 5.79
N ALA A 84 6.95 16.86 4.71
CA ALA A 84 6.91 17.90 3.69
C ALA A 84 6.59 19.24 4.37
N GLN A 85 7.41 20.26 4.11
CA GLN A 85 7.21 21.60 4.71
C GLN A 85 6.07 22.38 4.03
N TYR A 86 5.57 21.88 2.90
CA TYR A 86 4.58 22.53 2.06
C TYR A 86 3.48 21.56 1.60
N CYS A 87 2.26 22.07 1.46
CA CYS A 87 1.14 21.35 0.88
C CYS A 87 1.35 21.18 -0.63
N ARG A 88 1.29 19.95 -1.16
CA ARG A 88 1.45 19.70 -2.61
C ARG A 88 0.32 20.28 -3.46
N THR A 89 -0.85 20.52 -2.87
CA THR A 89 -2.03 21.03 -3.59
C THR A 89 -2.05 22.55 -3.69
N HIS A 90 -1.60 23.24 -2.64
CA HIS A 90 -1.70 24.70 -2.55
C HIS A 90 -0.32 25.39 -2.54
N SER A 91 0.77 24.63 -2.53
CA SER A 91 2.15 25.13 -2.41
C SER A 91 2.36 26.07 -1.21
N THR A 92 1.49 25.99 -0.20
CA THR A 92 1.54 26.80 1.02
C THR A 92 2.31 26.07 2.11
N ALA A 93 3.06 26.82 2.92
CA ALA A 93 3.77 26.27 4.07
C ALA A 93 2.77 25.66 5.06
N LEU A 94 3.09 24.47 5.57
CA LEU A 94 2.28 23.82 6.59
C LEU A 94 2.46 24.54 7.93
N LYS A 95 1.36 25.02 8.53
CA LYS A 95 1.38 25.59 9.88
C LYS A 95 1.01 24.47 10.86
N ALA A 96 1.88 24.20 11.84
CA ALA A 96 1.74 23.06 12.75
C ALA A 96 1.53 21.72 12.02
N GLY A 97 2.13 21.58 10.83
CA GLY A 97 2.00 20.37 10.01
C GLY A 97 0.68 20.24 9.23
N VAL A 98 -0.15 21.28 9.18
CA VAL A 98 -1.44 21.28 8.49
C VAL A 98 -1.50 22.40 7.44
N CYS A 99 -2.02 22.09 6.25
CA CYS A 99 -2.33 23.10 5.25
C CYS A 99 -3.53 23.95 5.70
N PRO A 100 -3.40 25.29 5.81
CA PRO A 100 -4.50 26.15 6.25
C PRO A 100 -5.68 26.18 5.26
N SER A 101 -5.42 25.92 3.97
CA SER A 101 -6.42 26.03 2.90
C SER A 101 -7.31 24.78 2.76
N CYS A 102 -6.72 23.59 2.80
CA CYS A 102 -7.48 22.35 2.58
C CYS A 102 -7.50 21.37 3.75
N ARG A 103 -6.62 21.55 4.74
CA ARG A 103 -6.49 20.63 5.88
C ARG A 103 -6.32 19.15 5.49
N ALA A 104 -5.93 18.85 4.26
CA ALA A 104 -5.81 17.47 3.76
C ALA A 104 -4.79 16.65 4.56
N ASP A 105 -3.77 17.32 5.11
CA ASP A 105 -2.76 16.71 5.98
C ASP A 105 -3.27 16.38 7.41
N GLN A 106 -4.55 16.64 7.74
CA GLN A 106 -5.17 16.19 8.99
C GLN A 106 -5.45 14.68 8.99
N ILE A 107 -5.56 14.04 7.83
CA ILE A 107 -5.82 12.60 7.72
C ILE A 107 -4.49 11.88 7.57
N GLY A 108 -3.82 11.56 8.69
CA GLY A 108 -2.63 10.70 8.64
C GLY A 108 -1.60 10.88 9.75
N ALA A 109 -2.00 11.20 10.98
CA ALA A 109 -1.04 11.16 12.08
C ALA A 109 -0.67 9.72 12.51
N ASP A 110 -1.51 8.71 12.23
CA ASP A 110 -1.31 7.35 12.78
C ASP A 110 -1.35 6.20 11.75
N GLY A 111 -1.04 6.43 10.47
CA GLY A 111 -1.02 5.34 9.49
C GLY A 111 -0.01 5.54 8.35
N PRO A 112 0.64 4.46 7.85
CA PRO A 112 1.57 4.56 6.74
C PRO A 112 0.84 5.08 5.49
N ALA A 113 1.48 6.02 4.79
CA ALA A 113 0.92 6.81 3.72
C ALA A 113 0.19 5.97 2.66
N THR A 114 -1.14 5.97 2.70
CA THR A 114 -1.98 5.41 1.64
C THR A 114 -1.89 6.34 0.43
N THR A 115 -1.34 5.87 -0.69
CA THR A 115 -1.42 6.54 -2.00
C THR A 115 -2.80 6.38 -2.62
N ALA A 116 -3.86 6.59 -1.85
CA ALA A 116 -5.21 6.66 -2.38
C ALA A 116 -5.36 8.03 -3.05
N ARG A 117 -5.44 8.00 -4.38
CA ARG A 117 -5.88 9.14 -5.19
C ARG A 117 -7.22 9.63 -4.60
N PRO A 118 -7.36 10.88 -4.17
CA PRO A 118 -8.65 11.36 -3.71
C PRO A 118 -9.62 11.29 -4.90
N SER A 119 -10.67 10.50 -4.75
CA SER A 119 -11.86 10.57 -5.60
C SER A 119 -12.28 12.04 -5.63
N ARG A 120 -12.39 12.65 -6.81
CA ARG A 120 -13.02 13.97 -6.92
C ARG A 120 -14.38 13.85 -6.24
N GLY A 121 -14.56 14.53 -5.11
CA GLY A 121 -15.85 14.59 -4.44
C GLY A 121 -16.88 15.05 -5.46
N LEU A 122 -18.05 14.42 -5.45
CA LEU A 122 -19.16 14.83 -6.30
C LEU A 122 -19.44 16.32 -6.03
N PRO A 123 -19.69 17.13 -7.08
CA PRO A 123 -20.13 18.51 -6.91
C PRO A 123 -21.30 18.57 -5.93
N ARG A 124 -21.37 19.63 -5.11
CA ARG A 124 -22.44 19.79 -4.10
C ARG A 124 -23.84 19.59 -4.68
N ASP A 125 -24.03 19.96 -5.94
CA ASP A 125 -25.29 19.87 -6.66
C ASP A 125 -25.70 18.40 -6.93
N GLN A 126 -24.73 17.52 -7.18
CA GLN A 126 -24.96 16.08 -7.33
C GLN A 126 -25.22 15.40 -5.97
N VAL A 127 -24.56 15.86 -4.90
CA VAL A 127 -24.83 15.36 -3.55
C VAL A 127 -26.24 15.75 -3.12
N ALA A 128 -26.69 16.97 -3.42
CA ALA A 128 -28.05 17.42 -3.13
C ALA A 128 -29.11 16.62 -3.90
N ALA A 129 -28.85 16.29 -5.18
CA ALA A 129 -29.75 15.46 -5.97
C ALA A 129 -29.90 14.04 -5.40
N ILE A 130 -28.78 13.38 -5.05
CA ILE A 130 -28.80 12.03 -4.47
C ILE A 130 -29.50 12.01 -3.10
N VAL A 131 -29.28 13.03 -2.27
CA VAL A 131 -29.97 13.14 -0.97
C VAL A 131 -31.47 13.40 -1.15
N GLY A 132 -31.87 14.13 -2.19
CA GLY A 132 -33.28 14.31 -2.57
C GLY A 132 -33.94 12.99 -2.98
N GLU A 133 -33.32 12.27 -3.92
CA GLU A 133 -33.84 10.97 -4.41
C GLU A 133 -33.99 9.94 -3.29
N LEU A 134 -33.03 9.87 -2.36
CA LEU A 134 -33.10 8.97 -1.20
C LEU A 134 -34.21 9.36 -0.22
N ARG A 135 -34.50 10.65 -0.08
CA ARG A 135 -35.58 11.15 0.77
C ARG A 135 -36.95 10.85 0.15
N ASP A 136 -37.07 10.99 -1.16
CA ASP A 136 -38.31 10.70 -1.88
C ASP A 136 -38.61 9.18 -1.89
N HIS A 137 -37.60 8.33 -1.99
CA HIS A 137 -37.76 6.88 -1.80
C HIS A 137 -38.16 6.48 -0.37
N ALA A 138 -37.70 7.21 0.64
CA ALA A 138 -38.09 6.96 2.03
C ALA A 138 -39.57 7.35 2.32
N HIS A 139 -40.18 8.19 1.48
CA HIS A 139 -41.58 8.60 1.61
C HIS A 139 -42.56 7.83 0.70
N HIS A 140 -42.07 6.90 -0.11
CA HIS A 140 -42.88 5.97 -0.92
C HIS A 140 -42.58 4.52 -0.55
N THR A 141 -42.85 4.14 0.70
CA THR A 141 -43.23 2.76 1.02
C THR A 141 -44.72 2.60 0.74
N PRO A 142 -45.14 1.86 -0.29
CA PRO A 142 -46.55 1.52 -0.47
C PRO A 142 -47.00 0.62 0.69
N GLU A 143 -48.07 1.03 1.38
CA GLU A 143 -48.80 0.18 2.31
C GLU A 143 -49.31 -1.04 1.53
N THR A 144 -48.72 -2.20 1.79
CA THR A 144 -49.26 -3.50 1.39
C THR A 144 -50.58 -3.73 2.10
N GLN A 145 -51.68 -3.66 1.36
CA GLN A 145 -52.91 -4.42 1.64
C GLN A 145 -52.85 -5.78 0.98
#